data_AF-A0A7Y3JHZ7-F1
#
_entry.id   AF-A0A7Y3JHZ7-F1
#
_cell.length_a   1.000
_cell.length_b   1.000
_cell.length_c   1.000
_cell.angle_alpha   90.00
_cell.angle_beta   90.00
_cell.angle_gamma   90.00
#
_symmetry.space_group_name_H-M   'P 1'
#
loop_
_entity.id
_entity.type
_entity.pdbx_description
1 polymer ?
#
loop_
_entity_poly.entity_id
_entity_poly.type
_entity_poly.pdbx_seq_one_letter_code
_entity_poly.pdbx_strand_id
1 'polypeptide(L)'
;MDFLEKKITADWIDIREKMTAPPRMKSYLQIPDESLSLTAQDLRNSIPGGPSDYKRRSIVEIFSFLSRLSHQSPAQEEILERENVLRQLIFVNCQEYQFATGVFKPQGEEDLPKEGGGKPPRMPLDRLIADVMSRLQASPDWVKDPRVKNVLMEIQLYKKEYEQFKALSPKIPDERAPGFLANFRQRIEGIVKTIYNYYEEMLALERAPAEVSSREDDLFLIPGLGRLLVTQTQELSLIRSTIQFALQEGYQIRVLLLRLTAKKDPLLALVDEEAKLLENAKRQNPGQEVALRLAKNLAAAVEGNTRKI
;
A
#
# COMPACT_ATOMS: atom_id res chain seq x y z
N MET A 1 -39.68 -6.00 4.55
CA MET A 1 -38.94 -5.20 3.55
C MET A 1 -38.40 -3.92 4.18
N ASP A 2 -39.19 -3.20 4.97
CA ASP A 2 -38.77 -1.98 5.68
C ASP A 2 -37.50 -2.12 6.57
N PHE A 3 -37.30 -3.24 7.26
CA PHE A 3 -36.07 -3.49 8.05
C PHE A 3 -34.81 -3.69 7.20
N LEU A 4 -34.93 -4.37 6.05
CA LEU A 4 -33.81 -4.57 5.13
C LEU A 4 -33.38 -3.23 4.51
N GLU A 5 -34.34 -2.41 4.09
CA GLU A 5 -34.07 -1.08 3.53
C GLU A 5 -33.40 -0.15 4.55
N LYS A 6 -33.87 -0.17 5.81
CA LYS A 6 -33.23 0.56 6.92
C LYS A 6 -31.79 0.07 7.15
N LYS A 7 -31.55 -1.24 7.14
CA LYS A 7 -30.19 -1.80 7.28
C LYS A 7 -29.28 -1.39 6.13
N ILE A 8 -29.72 -1.54 4.89
CA ILE A 8 -28.95 -1.12 3.69
C ILE A 8 -28.58 0.37 3.79
N THR A 9 -29.53 1.21 4.20
CA THR A 9 -29.32 2.66 4.32
C THR A 9 -28.33 2.99 5.45
N ALA A 10 -28.49 2.38 6.62
CA ALA A 10 -27.59 2.57 7.76
C ALA A 10 -26.16 2.13 7.42
N ASP A 11 -26.00 0.91 6.89
CA ASP A 11 -24.70 0.36 6.51
C ASP A 11 -24.00 1.25 5.46
N TRP A 12 -24.76 1.81 4.52
CA TRP A 12 -24.21 2.75 3.53
C TRP A 12 -23.74 4.07 4.15
N ILE A 13 -24.53 4.66 5.06
CA ILE A 13 -24.12 5.89 5.77
C ILE A 13 -22.80 5.65 6.50
N ASP A 14 -22.71 4.54 7.22
CA ASP A 14 -21.52 4.16 7.97
C ASP A 14 -20.28 3.97 7.09
N ILE A 15 -20.44 3.34 5.91
CA ILE A 15 -19.36 3.16 4.94
C ILE A 15 -18.94 4.52 4.37
N ARG A 16 -19.90 5.33 3.94
CA ARG A 16 -19.63 6.64 3.32
C ARG A 16 -18.86 7.55 4.26
N GLU A 17 -19.19 7.59 5.55
CA GLU A 17 -18.48 8.39 6.55
C GLU A 17 -17.03 7.94 6.80
N LYS A 18 -16.75 6.65 6.58
CA LYS A 18 -15.44 6.04 6.85
C LYS A 18 -14.58 5.89 5.59
N MET A 19 -15.10 6.28 4.42
CA MET A 19 -14.50 6.04 3.10
C MET A 19 -13.10 6.66 2.94
N THR A 20 -12.83 7.75 3.67
CA THR A 20 -11.54 8.46 3.67
C THR A 20 -10.63 8.07 4.85
N ALA A 21 -11.02 7.08 5.66
CA ALA A 21 -10.29 6.66 6.85
C ALA A 21 -10.05 5.14 6.86
N PRO A 22 -9.01 4.64 6.16
CA PRO A 22 -8.72 3.21 5.99
C PRO A 22 -8.73 2.40 7.30
N PRO A 23 -8.10 2.85 8.42
CA PRO A 23 -8.11 2.06 9.65
C PRO A 23 -9.51 1.92 10.25
N ARG A 24 -10.33 2.97 10.13
CA ARG A 24 -11.73 2.96 10.58
C ARG A 24 -12.58 2.07 9.69
N MET A 25 -12.37 2.12 8.38
CA MET A 25 -13.06 1.25 7.41
C MET A 25 -12.73 -0.22 7.64
N LYS A 26 -11.45 -0.56 7.79
CA LYS A 26 -10.99 -1.92 8.11
C LYS A 26 -11.66 -2.45 9.38
N SER A 27 -11.66 -1.63 10.44
CA SER A 27 -12.25 -2.00 11.73
C SER A 27 -13.76 -2.20 11.62
N TYR A 28 -14.46 -1.31 10.90
CA TYR A 28 -15.91 -1.41 10.66
C TYR A 28 -16.28 -2.65 9.85
N LEU A 29 -15.52 -2.95 8.80
CA LEU A 29 -15.72 -4.15 7.98
C LEU A 29 -15.19 -5.42 8.66
N GLN A 30 -14.46 -5.30 9.77
CA GLN A 30 -13.86 -6.42 10.50
C GLN A 30 -13.03 -7.33 9.59
N ILE A 31 -12.15 -6.74 8.76
CA ILE A 31 -11.33 -7.51 7.81
C ILE A 31 -10.07 -8.02 8.53
N PRO A 32 -9.80 -9.34 8.56
CA PRO A 32 -8.59 -9.91 9.13
C PRO A 32 -7.33 -9.46 8.36
N ASP A 33 -6.19 -9.37 9.05
CA ASP A 33 -4.91 -8.98 8.43
C ASP A 33 -4.47 -9.96 7.33
N GLU A 34 -4.65 -11.25 7.57
CA GLU A 34 -4.33 -12.30 6.59
C GLU A 34 -5.10 -12.12 5.28
N SER A 35 -6.38 -11.72 5.37
CA SER A 35 -7.19 -11.42 4.20
C SER A 35 -6.66 -10.22 3.41
N LEU A 36 -6.20 -9.16 4.09
CA LEU A 36 -5.62 -8.00 3.41
C LEU A 36 -4.31 -8.33 2.71
N SER A 37 -3.47 -9.19 3.30
CA SER A 37 -2.24 -9.66 2.65
C SER A 37 -2.53 -10.43 1.36
N LEU A 38 -3.53 -11.31 1.36
CA LEU A 38 -3.98 -12.01 0.16
C LEU A 38 -4.57 -11.04 -0.87
N THR A 39 -5.43 -10.11 -0.45
CA THR A 39 -5.97 -9.06 -1.34
C THR A 39 -4.86 -8.23 -1.99
N ALA A 40 -3.82 -7.85 -1.24
CA ALA A 40 -2.67 -7.12 -1.80
C ALA A 40 -1.92 -7.95 -2.85
N GLN A 41 -1.75 -9.25 -2.62
CA GLN A 41 -1.14 -10.15 -3.59
C GLN A 41 -1.99 -10.29 -4.86
N ASP A 42 -3.30 -10.46 -4.72
CA ASP A 42 -4.22 -10.57 -5.86
C ASP A 42 -4.27 -9.28 -6.69
N LEU A 43 -4.21 -8.11 -6.05
CA LEU A 43 -4.11 -6.82 -6.73
C LEU A 43 -2.81 -6.72 -7.55
N ARG A 44 -1.67 -7.19 -7.03
CA ARG A 44 -0.40 -7.24 -7.78
C ARG A 44 -0.48 -8.16 -9.00
N ASN A 45 -1.17 -9.29 -8.86
CA ASN A 45 -1.32 -10.29 -9.89
C ASN A 45 -2.39 -9.95 -10.96
N SER A 46 -3.14 -8.86 -10.79
CA SER A 46 -4.23 -8.48 -11.69
C SER A 46 -3.75 -7.67 -12.91
N ILE A 47 -2.81 -8.25 -13.67
CA ILE A 47 -2.23 -7.66 -14.89
C ILE A 47 -2.91 -8.30 -16.11
N PRO A 48 -3.36 -7.52 -17.13
CA PRO A 48 -3.09 -6.11 -17.38
C PRO A 48 -4.16 -5.09 -16.94
N GLY A 49 -5.37 -5.48 -16.54
CA GLY A 49 -6.48 -4.56 -16.27
C GLY A 49 -6.47 -3.88 -14.89
N GLY A 50 -5.48 -4.20 -14.04
CA GLY A 50 -5.28 -3.56 -12.75
C GLY A 50 -6.42 -3.83 -11.75
N PRO A 51 -6.89 -2.81 -11.00
CA PRO A 51 -7.94 -2.99 -9.99
C PRO A 51 -9.27 -3.49 -10.57
N SER A 52 -9.59 -3.07 -11.80
CA SER A 52 -10.83 -3.47 -12.48
C SER A 52 -10.89 -4.98 -12.75
N ASP A 53 -9.76 -5.62 -13.09
CA ASP A 53 -9.68 -7.07 -13.29
C ASP A 53 -9.85 -7.86 -11.99
N TYR A 54 -9.23 -7.38 -10.90
CA TYR A 54 -9.42 -7.93 -9.56
C TYR A 54 -10.89 -7.92 -9.15
N LYS A 55 -11.54 -6.76 -9.31
CA LYS A 55 -12.96 -6.58 -8.99
C LYS A 55 -13.85 -7.46 -9.84
N ARG A 56 -13.63 -7.50 -11.17
CA ARG A 56 -14.40 -8.34 -12.09
C ARG A 56 -14.34 -9.80 -11.67
N ARG A 57 -13.14 -10.33 -11.40
CA ARG A 57 -12.96 -11.74 -10.99
C ARG A 57 -13.74 -12.04 -9.72
N SER A 58 -13.60 -11.19 -8.71
CA SER A 58 -14.27 -11.34 -7.42
C SER A 58 -15.79 -11.26 -7.54
N ILE A 59 -16.31 -10.32 -8.35
CA ILE A 59 -17.74 -10.19 -8.63
C ILE A 59 -18.26 -11.43 -9.36
N VAL A 60 -17.58 -11.88 -10.43
CA VAL A 60 -17.97 -13.08 -11.15
C VAL A 60 -18.04 -14.29 -10.22
N GLU A 61 -17.10 -14.42 -9.29
CA GLU A 61 -17.10 -15.51 -8.30
C GLU A 61 -18.31 -15.43 -7.35
N ILE A 62 -18.58 -14.25 -6.76
CA ILE A 62 -19.73 -14.02 -5.87
C ILE A 62 -21.03 -14.37 -6.59
N PHE A 63 -21.19 -13.90 -7.82
CA PHE A 63 -22.42 -14.15 -8.58
C PHE A 63 -22.54 -15.58 -9.09
N SER A 64 -21.42 -16.26 -9.37
CA SER A 64 -21.44 -17.70 -9.66
C SER A 64 -21.91 -18.50 -8.45
N PHE A 65 -21.51 -18.11 -7.24
CA PHE A 65 -22.08 -18.67 -6.01
C PHE A 65 -23.59 -18.40 -5.92
N LEU A 66 -24.03 -17.15 -6.07
CA LEU A 66 -25.46 -16.80 -5.99
C LEU A 66 -26.30 -17.55 -7.03
N SER A 67 -25.79 -17.73 -8.25
CA SER A 67 -26.48 -18.48 -9.31
C SER A 67 -26.61 -19.97 -8.96
N ARG A 68 -25.62 -20.60 -8.30
CA ARG A 68 -25.72 -22.02 -7.87
C ARG A 68 -26.83 -22.25 -6.86
N LEU A 69 -27.24 -21.22 -6.13
CA LEU A 69 -28.35 -21.30 -5.18
C LEU A 69 -29.71 -21.59 -5.85
N SER A 70 -29.81 -21.52 -7.19
CA SER A 70 -31.01 -21.94 -7.91
C SER A 70 -31.23 -23.45 -7.82
N HIS A 71 -30.18 -24.23 -7.56
CA HIS A 71 -30.23 -25.69 -7.56
C HIS A 71 -29.79 -26.30 -6.22
N GLN A 72 -29.04 -25.56 -5.40
CA GLN A 72 -28.45 -26.06 -4.16
C GLN A 72 -28.76 -25.14 -2.98
N SER A 73 -28.86 -25.71 -1.77
CA SER A 73 -28.93 -24.95 -0.53
C SER A 73 -27.51 -24.60 -0.08
N PRO A 74 -27.21 -23.34 0.24
CA PRO A 74 -25.87 -22.95 0.67
C PRO A 74 -25.59 -23.41 2.10
N ALA A 75 -24.34 -23.77 2.39
CA ALA A 75 -23.86 -23.83 3.76
C ALA A 75 -23.66 -22.40 4.31
N GLN A 76 -23.78 -22.22 5.63
CA GLN A 76 -23.63 -20.91 6.24
C GLN A 76 -22.21 -20.35 6.04
N GLU A 77 -21.21 -21.24 6.12
CA GLU A 77 -19.80 -20.94 5.90
C GLU A 77 -19.56 -20.38 4.50
N GLU A 78 -20.16 -20.97 3.46
CA GLU A 78 -20.02 -20.48 2.08
C GLU A 78 -20.58 -19.05 1.91
N ILE A 79 -21.69 -18.73 2.59
CA ILE A 79 -22.26 -17.39 2.56
C ILE A 79 -21.31 -16.40 3.25
N LEU A 80 -20.76 -16.77 4.41
CA LEU A 80 -19.81 -15.93 5.15
C LEU A 80 -18.52 -15.70 4.36
N GLU A 81 -18.00 -16.70 3.65
CA GLU A 81 -16.86 -16.53 2.75
C GLU A 81 -17.14 -15.47 1.67
N ARG A 82 -18.31 -15.54 1.03
CA ARG A 82 -18.67 -14.57 -0.03
C ARG A 82 -18.95 -13.19 0.53
N GLU A 83 -19.47 -13.09 1.75
CA GLU A 83 -19.61 -11.82 2.46
C GLU A 83 -18.23 -11.23 2.82
N ASN A 84 -17.24 -12.06 3.16
CA ASN A 84 -15.86 -11.61 3.37
C ASN A 84 -15.22 -11.05 2.08
N VAL A 85 -15.44 -11.68 0.93
CA VAL A 85 -14.98 -11.14 -0.36
C VAL A 85 -15.62 -9.77 -0.63
N LEU A 86 -16.90 -9.57 -0.33
CA LEU A 86 -17.55 -8.26 -0.46
C LEU A 86 -16.95 -7.21 0.45
N ARG A 87 -16.59 -7.55 1.69
CA ARG A 87 -15.88 -6.64 2.61
C ARG A 87 -14.54 -6.19 2.01
N GLN A 88 -13.77 -7.12 1.45
CA GLN A 88 -12.50 -6.82 0.79
C GLN A 88 -12.70 -5.89 -0.42
N LEU A 89 -13.70 -6.16 -1.27
CA LEU A 89 -14.02 -5.31 -2.43
C LEU A 89 -14.43 -3.89 -2.02
N ILE A 90 -15.27 -3.74 -1.00
CA ILE A 90 -15.65 -2.43 -0.45
C ILE A 90 -14.39 -1.70 0.03
N PHE A 91 -13.51 -2.39 0.76
CA PHE A 91 -12.28 -1.81 1.27
C PHE A 91 -11.36 -1.33 0.14
N VAL A 92 -11.14 -2.16 -0.88
CA VAL A 92 -10.33 -1.81 -2.07
C VAL A 92 -10.92 -0.61 -2.79
N ASN A 93 -12.23 -0.57 -3.02
CA ASN A 93 -12.89 0.59 -3.63
C ASN A 93 -12.70 1.88 -2.83
N CYS A 94 -12.71 1.79 -1.48
CA CYS A 94 -12.46 2.95 -0.64
C CYS A 94 -10.99 3.41 -0.69
N GLN A 95 -10.02 2.50 -0.81
CA GLN A 95 -8.62 2.87 -1.03
C GLN A 95 -8.43 3.53 -2.39
N GLU A 96 -9.05 2.98 -3.43
CA GLU A 96 -8.99 3.54 -4.78
C GLU A 96 -9.65 4.91 -4.85
N TYR A 97 -10.76 5.10 -4.15
CA TYR A 97 -11.41 6.40 -4.02
C TYR A 97 -10.46 7.44 -3.42
N GLN A 98 -9.64 7.07 -2.44
CA GLN A 98 -8.67 7.99 -1.84
C GLN A 98 -7.55 8.38 -2.81
N PHE A 99 -7.11 7.48 -3.68
CA PHE A 99 -6.20 7.83 -4.78
C PHE A 99 -6.89 8.71 -5.82
N ALA A 100 -8.14 8.37 -6.20
CA ALA A 100 -8.91 9.11 -7.19
C ALA A 100 -9.30 10.54 -6.76
N THR A 101 -9.26 10.81 -5.45
CA THR A 101 -9.54 12.13 -4.85
C THR A 101 -8.30 12.85 -4.34
N GLY A 102 -7.12 12.27 -4.50
CA GLY A 102 -5.84 12.87 -4.08
C GLY A 102 -5.61 12.87 -2.57
N VAL A 103 -6.43 12.16 -1.79
CA VAL A 103 -6.20 11.94 -0.35
C VAL A 103 -4.94 11.08 -0.15
N PHE A 104 -4.78 10.07 -1.00
CA PHE A 104 -3.57 9.28 -1.08
C PHE A 104 -2.67 9.77 -2.20
N LYS A 105 -1.38 9.91 -1.88
CA LYS A 105 -0.36 10.21 -2.88
C LYS A 105 0.22 8.91 -3.46
N PRO A 106 0.45 8.84 -4.78
CA PRO A 106 1.20 7.75 -5.38
C PRO A 106 2.58 7.62 -4.72
N GLN A 107 2.98 6.40 -4.39
CA GLN A 107 4.38 6.04 -4.14
C GLN A 107 5.10 6.00 -5.49
N GLY A 108 6.25 6.69 -5.57
CA GLY A 108 7.12 6.65 -6.75
C GLY A 108 7.64 5.23 -7.02
N GLU A 109 8.05 4.95 -8.26
CA GLU A 109 8.61 3.64 -8.62
C GLU A 109 9.88 3.25 -7.81
N GLU A 110 10.57 4.23 -7.22
CA GLU A 110 11.70 4.03 -6.30
C GLU A 110 11.27 3.66 -4.86
N ASP A 111 10.05 4.05 -4.45
CA ASP A 111 9.51 3.83 -3.10
C ASP A 111 8.65 2.57 -2.99
N LEU A 112 8.26 1.99 -4.13
CA LEU A 112 7.58 0.70 -4.17
C LEU A 112 8.58 -0.40 -3.80
N PRO A 113 8.28 -1.25 -2.80
CA PRO A 113 9.12 -2.39 -2.50
C PRO A 113 9.18 -3.29 -3.74
N LYS A 114 10.34 -3.31 -4.41
CA LYS A 114 10.60 -4.24 -5.51
C LYS A 114 10.37 -5.66 -5.00
N GLU A 115 9.60 -6.44 -5.76
CA GLU A 115 9.38 -7.86 -5.47
C GLU A 115 10.75 -8.55 -5.34
N GLY A 116 11.03 -9.06 -4.15
CA GLY A 116 12.35 -9.55 -3.77
C GLY A 116 12.79 -8.92 -2.46
N GLY A 117 12.40 -9.55 -1.35
CA GLY A 117 12.88 -9.22 -0.02
C GLY A 117 14.42 -9.18 0.03
N GLY A 118 14.95 -7.97 0.14
CA GLY A 118 16.33 -7.69 0.44
C GLY A 118 16.48 -6.18 0.55
N LYS A 119 16.77 -5.66 1.75
CA LYS A 119 17.32 -4.31 1.88
C LYS A 119 18.40 -4.16 0.80
N PRO A 120 18.44 -3.07 0.02
CA PRO A 120 19.57 -2.85 -0.88
C PRO A 120 20.85 -3.01 -0.05
N PRO A 121 21.87 -3.73 -0.55
CA PRO A 121 23.10 -3.91 0.18
C PRO A 121 23.60 -2.51 0.55
N ARG A 122 23.69 -2.21 1.85
CA ARG A 122 24.24 -0.95 2.35
C ARG A 122 25.55 -0.71 1.61
N MET A 123 25.63 0.40 0.86
CA MET A 123 26.81 0.74 0.08
C MET A 123 28.04 0.70 1.00
N PRO A 124 29.11 -0.06 0.69
CA PRO A 124 30.29 -0.11 1.56
C PRO A 124 30.78 1.28 1.97
N LEU A 125 31.17 1.46 3.24
CA LEU A 125 31.54 2.78 3.79
C LEU A 125 32.58 3.50 2.94
N ASP A 126 33.55 2.77 2.36
CA ASP A 126 34.58 3.35 1.49
C ASP A 126 33.99 4.00 0.23
N ARG A 127 32.91 3.42 -0.33
CA ARG A 127 32.19 3.99 -1.47
C ARG A 127 31.35 5.19 -1.06
N LEU A 128 30.73 5.16 0.12
CA LEU A 128 29.99 6.30 0.68
C LEU A 128 30.92 7.50 0.88
N ILE A 129 32.10 7.27 1.46
CA ILE A 129 33.10 8.32 1.66
C ILE A 129 33.57 8.88 0.32
N ALA A 130 33.83 8.01 -0.67
CA ALA A 130 34.22 8.45 -2.01
C ALA A 130 33.13 9.27 -2.69
N ASP A 131 31.86 8.87 -2.56
CA ASP A 131 30.72 9.60 -3.12
C ASP A 131 30.57 11.00 -2.49
N VAL A 132 30.59 11.10 -1.16
CA VAL A 132 30.54 12.39 -0.44
C VAL A 132 31.69 13.32 -0.85
N MET A 133 32.91 12.79 -0.96
CA MET A 133 34.08 13.57 -1.39
C MET A 133 33.98 14.01 -2.85
N SER A 134 33.43 13.17 -3.74
CA SER A 134 33.23 13.53 -5.15
C SER A 134 32.20 14.66 -5.32
N ARG A 135 31.14 14.65 -4.49
CA ARG A 135 30.10 15.69 -4.49
C ARG A 135 30.61 17.03 -3.97
N LEU A 136 31.44 16.98 -2.92
CA LEU A 136 32.14 18.17 -2.40
C LEU A 136 33.08 18.80 -3.43
N GLN A 137 33.72 17.98 -4.28
CA GLN A 137 34.54 18.47 -5.39
C GLN A 137 33.69 19.07 -6.51
N ALA A 138 32.54 18.47 -6.82
CA ALA A 138 31.63 18.93 -7.87
C ALA A 138 30.88 20.21 -7.50
N SER A 139 30.67 20.50 -6.21
CA SER A 139 29.96 21.69 -5.74
C SER A 139 30.48 22.15 -4.37
N PRO A 140 31.37 23.15 -4.32
CA PRO A 140 32.00 23.62 -3.08
C PRO A 140 31.03 24.23 -2.05
N ASP A 141 29.82 24.63 -2.46
CA ASP A 141 28.80 25.20 -1.57
C ASP A 141 28.21 24.19 -0.58
N TRP A 142 28.34 22.89 -0.85
CA TRP A 142 27.92 21.81 0.06
C TRP A 142 28.66 21.83 1.39
N VAL A 143 29.85 22.43 1.45
CA VAL A 143 30.62 22.61 2.69
C VAL A 143 29.86 23.44 3.73
N LYS A 144 28.92 24.28 3.28
CA LYS A 144 28.08 25.12 4.15
C LYS A 144 26.86 24.37 4.70
N ASP A 145 26.53 23.18 4.19
CA ASP A 145 25.40 22.40 4.70
C ASP A 145 25.74 21.75 6.05
N PRO A 146 24.95 22.00 7.12
CA PRO A 146 25.14 21.39 8.43
C PRO A 146 25.23 19.86 8.42
N ARG A 147 24.55 19.18 7.50
CA ARG A 147 24.47 17.72 7.41
C ARG A 147 25.70 17.12 6.76
N VAL A 148 26.24 17.75 5.72
CA VAL A 148 27.55 17.37 5.15
C VAL A 148 28.65 17.57 6.18
N LYS A 149 28.59 18.65 6.96
CA LYS A 149 29.49 18.86 8.09
C LYS A 149 29.38 17.75 9.12
N ASN A 150 28.17 17.28 9.43
CA ASN A 150 27.95 16.15 10.34
C ASN A 150 28.48 14.82 9.77
N VAL A 151 28.25 14.52 8.49
CA VAL A 151 28.82 13.34 7.81
C VAL A 151 30.35 13.37 7.87
N LEU A 152 30.97 14.50 7.55
CA LEU A 152 32.42 14.67 7.59
C LEU A 152 32.98 14.54 9.01
N MET A 153 32.28 15.07 10.01
CA MET A 153 32.64 14.95 11.42
C MET A 153 32.62 13.49 11.88
N GLU A 154 31.58 12.73 11.51
CA GLU A 154 31.47 11.30 11.84
C GLU A 154 32.50 10.45 11.07
N ILE A 155 32.85 10.81 9.84
CA ILE A 155 33.96 10.18 9.10
C ILE A 155 35.31 10.43 9.80
N GLN A 156 35.53 11.64 10.34
CA GLN A 156 36.72 11.94 11.13
C GLN A 156 36.73 11.15 12.44
N LEU A 157 35.58 11.01 13.09
CA LEU A 157 35.43 10.19 14.29
C LEU A 157 35.73 8.71 14.00
N TYR A 158 35.22 8.17 12.88
CA TYR A 158 35.53 6.82 12.40
C TYR A 158 37.05 6.61 12.22
N LYS A 159 37.72 7.54 11.53
CA LYS A 159 39.18 7.47 11.32
C LYS A 159 39.94 7.50 12.65
N LYS A 160 39.53 8.37 13.57
CA LYS A 160 40.14 8.51 14.89
C LYS A 160 39.95 7.25 15.75
N GLU A 161 38.77 6.65 15.75
CA GLU A 161 38.52 5.39 16.46
C GLU A 161 39.32 4.23 15.83
N TYR A 162 39.42 4.19 14.51
CA TYR A 162 40.21 3.19 13.80
C TYR A 162 41.73 3.31 14.09
N GLU A 163 42.26 4.53 14.17
CA GLU A 163 43.64 4.78 14.57
C GLU A 163 43.91 4.39 16.03
N GLN A 164 42.98 4.72 16.94
CA GLN A 164 43.06 4.29 18.34
C GLN A 164 43.04 2.76 18.46
N PHE A 165 42.18 2.09 17.69
CA PHE A 165 42.15 0.64 17.62
C PHE A 165 43.50 0.08 17.14
N LYS A 166 44.06 0.62 16.06
CA LYS A 166 45.36 0.19 15.53
C LYS A 166 46.51 0.39 16.54
N ALA A 167 46.45 1.45 17.35
CA ALA A 167 47.45 1.75 18.37
C ALA A 167 47.33 0.89 19.64
N LEU A 168 46.10 0.53 20.04
CA LEU A 168 45.81 -0.21 21.27
C LEU A 168 45.72 -1.72 21.06
N SER A 169 45.27 -2.18 19.90
CA SER A 169 45.13 -3.61 19.55
C SER A 169 46.39 -4.44 19.84
N PRO A 170 47.61 -3.99 19.52
CA PRO A 170 48.83 -4.75 19.80
C PRO A 170 49.24 -4.77 21.29
N LYS A 171 48.63 -3.93 22.12
CA LYS A 171 49.00 -3.72 23.54
C LYS A 171 48.01 -4.35 24.51
N ILE A 172 46.99 -5.03 24.00
CA ILE A 172 45.91 -5.61 24.81
C ILE A 172 46.23 -7.08 25.10
N PRO A 173 46.18 -7.52 26.37
CA PRO A 173 46.33 -8.92 26.73
C PRO A 173 45.24 -9.79 26.09
N ASP A 174 45.59 -11.01 25.68
CA ASP A 174 44.69 -11.93 24.96
C ASP A 174 43.36 -12.18 25.70
N GLU A 175 43.37 -12.19 27.02
CA GLU A 175 42.19 -12.35 27.86
C GLU A 175 41.19 -11.18 27.75
N ARG A 176 41.67 -9.97 27.46
CA ARG A 176 40.85 -8.75 27.34
C ARG A 176 40.54 -8.38 25.89
N ALA A 177 41.19 -9.02 24.92
CA ALA A 177 41.01 -8.77 23.50
C ALA A 177 39.55 -8.97 23.02
N PRO A 178 38.79 -10.01 23.46
CA PRO A 178 37.40 -10.18 23.03
C PRO A 178 36.48 -9.03 23.48
N GLY A 179 36.60 -8.60 24.74
CA GLY A 179 35.81 -7.49 25.27
C GLY A 179 36.17 -6.15 24.62
N PHE A 180 37.45 -5.91 24.35
CA PHE A 180 37.89 -4.74 23.60
C PHE A 180 37.35 -4.71 22.17
N LEU A 181 37.43 -5.85 21.46
CA LEU A 181 36.92 -5.98 20.09
C LEU A 181 35.40 -5.79 20.02
N ALA A 182 34.65 -6.32 20.98
CA ALA A 182 33.20 -6.13 21.08
C ALA A 182 32.85 -4.64 21.26
N ASN A 183 33.52 -3.96 22.20
CA ASN A 183 33.31 -2.53 22.46
C ASN A 183 33.73 -1.64 21.28
N PHE A 184 34.76 -2.03 20.53
CA PHE A 184 35.18 -1.33 19.33
C PHE A 184 34.15 -1.52 18.20
N ARG A 185 33.69 -2.75 17.96
CA ARG A 185 32.65 -3.04 16.97
C ARG A 185 31.37 -2.26 17.25
N GLN A 186 30.90 -2.24 18.50
CA GLN A 186 29.70 -1.50 18.88
C GLN A 186 29.85 0.01 18.61
N ARG A 187 31.01 0.60 18.91
CA ARG A 187 31.29 2.02 18.63
C ARG A 187 31.31 2.31 17.13
N ILE A 188 32.01 1.48 16.35
CA ILE A 188 32.09 1.63 14.89
C ILE A 188 30.72 1.44 14.23
N GLU A 189 29.93 0.45 14.66
CA GLU A 189 28.57 0.25 14.17
C GLU A 189 27.67 1.46 14.45
N GLY A 190 27.82 2.09 15.62
CA GLY A 190 27.15 3.35 15.96
C GLY A 190 27.51 4.48 15.01
N ILE A 191 28.82 4.72 14.81
CA ILE A 191 29.33 5.77 13.92
C ILE A 191 28.85 5.52 12.48
N VAL A 192 29.01 4.29 11.98
CA VAL A 192 28.58 3.90 10.63
C VAL A 192 27.09 4.12 10.44
N LYS A 193 26.26 3.73 11.42
CA LYS A 193 24.81 3.96 11.37
C LYS A 193 24.47 5.46 11.30
N THR A 194 25.16 6.30 12.06
CA THR A 194 24.99 7.75 12.05
C THR A 194 25.40 8.37 10.72
N ILE A 195 26.52 7.92 10.13
CA ILE A 195 26.97 8.33 8.78
C ILE A 195 25.90 8.01 7.74
N TYR A 196 25.33 6.80 7.76
CA TYR A 196 24.24 6.45 6.83
C TYR A 196 23.01 7.32 7.01
N ASN A 197 22.60 7.61 8.25
CA ASN A 197 21.43 8.44 8.49
C ASN A 197 21.61 9.86 7.92
N TYR A 198 22.74 10.51 8.19
CA TYR A 198 23.01 11.84 7.63
C TYR A 198 23.21 11.82 6.12
N TYR A 199 23.75 10.74 5.57
CA TYR A 199 23.89 10.56 4.13
C TYR A 199 22.53 10.40 3.43
N GLU A 200 21.61 9.61 4.01
CA GLU A 200 20.23 9.49 3.52
C GLU A 200 19.48 10.84 3.62
N GLU A 201 19.68 11.60 4.70
CA GLU A 201 19.12 12.95 4.84
C GLU A 201 19.69 13.94 3.82
N MET A 202 20.96 13.78 3.42
CA MET A 202 21.62 14.55 2.37
C MET A 202 21.02 14.21 1.00
N LEU A 203 20.84 12.93 0.68
CA LEU A 203 20.15 12.48 -0.54
C LEU A 203 18.69 12.93 -0.57
N ALA A 204 18.01 12.96 0.58
CA ALA A 204 16.63 13.46 0.68
C ALA A 204 16.51 14.96 0.36
N LEU A 205 17.58 15.75 0.54
CA LEU A 205 17.64 17.15 0.12
C LEU A 205 17.98 17.32 -1.36
N GLU A 206 18.81 16.44 -1.95
CA GLU A 206 18.95 16.39 -3.41
C GLU A 206 17.63 16.00 -4.09
N ARG A 207 16.81 15.22 -3.38
CA ARG A 207 15.43 14.89 -3.72
C ARG A 207 14.41 15.96 -3.30
N ALA A 208 14.83 17.05 -2.65
CA ALA A 208 13.94 18.20 -2.43
C ALA A 208 13.84 18.95 -3.77
N PRO A 209 12.65 19.00 -4.40
CA PRO A 209 12.55 19.43 -5.78
C PRO A 209 12.79 20.94 -5.89
N ALA A 210 13.76 21.32 -6.73
CA ALA A 210 13.61 22.51 -7.54
C ALA A 210 12.30 22.35 -8.32
N GLU A 211 11.30 23.18 -8.04
CA GLU A 211 9.98 23.28 -8.69
C GLU A 211 9.77 22.32 -9.88
N VAL A 212 9.51 21.03 -9.60
CA VAL A 212 8.98 20.12 -10.61
C VAL A 212 7.47 20.20 -10.46
N SER A 213 6.87 21.01 -11.33
CA SER A 213 5.42 21.05 -11.50
C SER A 213 4.87 19.65 -11.80
N SER A 214 4.12 19.10 -10.84
CA SER A 214 2.80 18.48 -11.03
C SER A 214 2.60 17.59 -12.28
N ARG A 215 3.10 16.35 -12.25
CA ARG A 215 2.54 15.28 -13.13
C ARG A 215 2.33 13.93 -12.44
N GLU A 216 3.12 13.56 -11.44
CA GLU A 216 2.91 12.28 -10.74
C GLU A 216 1.86 12.36 -9.62
N ASP A 217 1.76 13.47 -8.91
CA ASP A 217 0.74 13.68 -7.84
C ASP A 217 -0.70 13.62 -8.40
N ASP A 218 -0.90 13.94 -9.68
CA ASP A 218 -2.21 13.94 -10.35
C ASP A 218 -2.51 12.65 -11.14
N LEU A 219 -1.59 11.68 -11.15
CA LEU A 219 -1.68 10.48 -12.01
C LEU A 219 -3.00 9.71 -11.83
N PHE A 220 -3.51 9.69 -10.61
CA PHE A 220 -4.73 8.98 -10.25
C PHE A 220 -5.97 9.87 -10.17
N LEU A 221 -5.83 11.19 -10.38
CA LEU A 221 -6.95 12.14 -10.39
C LEU A 221 -7.73 12.06 -11.71
N ILE A 222 -8.31 10.90 -11.99
CA ILE A 222 -9.04 10.61 -13.21
C ILE A 222 -10.46 11.19 -13.08
N PRO A 223 -10.86 12.13 -13.97
CA PRO A 223 -12.19 12.72 -13.91
C PRO A 223 -13.30 11.66 -13.95
N GLY A 224 -14.24 11.76 -13.00
CA GLY A 224 -15.37 10.84 -12.90
C GLY A 224 -15.10 9.54 -12.12
N LEU A 225 -13.83 9.12 -11.96
CA LEU A 225 -13.48 7.88 -11.27
C LEU A 225 -13.96 7.88 -9.81
N GLY A 226 -13.73 8.97 -9.07
CA GLY A 226 -14.19 9.08 -7.69
C GLY A 226 -15.71 8.91 -7.53
N ARG A 227 -16.51 9.50 -8.42
CA ARG A 227 -17.98 9.34 -8.41
C ARG A 227 -18.39 7.90 -8.74
N LEU A 228 -17.72 7.29 -9.72
CA LEU A 228 -17.98 5.90 -10.10
C LEU A 228 -17.69 4.94 -8.94
N LEU A 229 -16.57 5.12 -8.25
CA LEU A 229 -16.17 4.30 -7.10
C LEU A 229 -17.15 4.42 -5.92
N VAL A 230 -17.73 5.60 -5.69
CA VAL A 230 -18.83 5.77 -4.71
C VAL A 230 -20.04 4.93 -5.11
N THR A 231 -20.47 4.97 -6.37
CA THR A 231 -21.59 4.16 -6.88
C THR A 231 -21.31 2.67 -6.75
N GLN A 232 -20.12 2.21 -7.16
CA GLN A 232 -19.73 0.80 -7.01
C GLN A 232 -19.75 0.37 -5.53
N THR A 233 -19.22 1.21 -4.64
CA THR A 233 -19.19 0.93 -3.18
C THR A 233 -20.60 0.84 -2.61
N GLN A 234 -21.51 1.69 -3.06
CA GLN A 234 -22.92 1.65 -2.65
C GLN A 234 -23.60 0.35 -3.09
N GLU A 235 -23.41 -0.09 -4.33
CA GLU A 235 -23.97 -1.36 -4.82
C GLU A 235 -23.36 -2.58 -4.09
N LEU A 236 -22.05 -2.59 -3.85
CA LEU A 236 -21.39 -3.63 -3.05
C LEU A 236 -21.91 -3.65 -1.61
N SER A 237 -22.10 -2.48 -1.00
CA SER A 237 -22.68 -2.33 0.33
C SER A 237 -24.09 -2.91 0.38
N LEU A 238 -24.93 -2.62 -0.61
CA LEU A 238 -26.29 -3.16 -0.70
C LEU A 238 -26.28 -4.69 -0.73
N ILE A 239 -25.43 -5.29 -1.57
CA ILE A 239 -25.29 -6.75 -1.68
C ILE A 239 -24.84 -7.34 -0.34
N ARG A 240 -23.79 -6.77 0.27
CA ARG A 240 -23.28 -7.19 1.59
C ARG A 240 -24.35 -7.11 2.67
N SER A 241 -25.05 -5.98 2.76
CA SER A 241 -26.09 -5.72 3.76
C SER A 241 -27.24 -6.72 3.62
N THR A 242 -27.61 -7.06 2.38
CA THR A 242 -28.64 -8.06 2.09
C THR A 242 -28.22 -9.46 2.52
N ILE A 243 -26.96 -9.84 2.26
CA ILE A 243 -26.41 -11.13 2.73
C ILE A 243 -26.40 -11.20 4.25
N GLN A 244 -25.92 -10.16 4.93
CA GLN A 244 -25.91 -10.11 6.40
C GLN A 244 -27.32 -10.18 6.98
N PHE A 245 -28.27 -9.43 6.40
CA PHE A 245 -29.66 -9.49 6.82
C PHE A 245 -30.23 -10.90 6.65
N ALA A 246 -29.99 -11.55 5.51
CA ALA A 246 -30.43 -12.92 5.28
C ALA A 246 -29.87 -13.90 6.32
N LEU A 247 -28.58 -13.78 6.67
CA LEU A 247 -27.94 -14.59 7.71
C LEU A 247 -28.53 -14.34 9.10
N GLN A 248 -28.83 -13.09 9.44
CA GLN A 248 -29.38 -12.71 10.74
C GLN A 248 -30.82 -13.20 10.93
N GLU A 249 -31.66 -13.08 9.91
CA GLU A 249 -33.07 -13.48 9.98
C GLU A 249 -33.23 -15.01 9.97
N GLY A 250 -32.29 -15.74 9.36
CA GLY A 250 -32.33 -17.22 9.29
C GLY A 250 -33.46 -17.81 8.41
N TYR A 251 -34.43 -17.00 8.00
CA TYR A 251 -35.59 -17.40 7.20
C TYR A 251 -35.49 -16.89 5.76
N GLN A 252 -35.92 -17.70 4.79
CA GLN A 252 -35.91 -17.36 3.35
C GLN A 252 -34.54 -16.90 2.79
N ILE A 253 -33.44 -17.32 3.41
CA ILE A 253 -32.06 -16.97 3.00
C ILE A 253 -31.88 -17.13 1.50
N ARG A 254 -32.18 -18.32 0.97
CA ARG A 254 -32.06 -18.64 -0.46
C ARG A 254 -32.85 -17.68 -1.36
N VAL A 255 -34.07 -17.30 -0.97
CA VAL A 255 -34.93 -16.39 -1.75
C VAL A 255 -34.33 -14.99 -1.78
N LEU A 256 -33.85 -14.49 -0.64
CA LEU A 256 -33.19 -13.17 -0.54
C LEU A 256 -31.89 -13.13 -1.36
N LEU A 257 -31.06 -14.18 -1.26
CA LEU A 257 -29.80 -14.27 -2.00
C LEU A 257 -30.02 -14.40 -3.50
N LEU A 258 -31.01 -15.18 -3.95
CA LEU A 258 -31.32 -15.32 -5.38
C LEU A 258 -31.77 -14.00 -6.01
N ARG A 259 -32.46 -13.11 -5.28
CA ARG A 259 -32.82 -11.78 -5.79
C ARG A 259 -31.59 -10.93 -6.12
N LEU A 260 -30.48 -11.15 -5.42
CA LEU A 260 -29.25 -10.41 -5.70
C LEU A 260 -28.69 -10.74 -7.08
N THR A 261 -28.97 -11.90 -7.68
CA THR A 261 -28.45 -12.28 -9.01
C THR A 261 -28.71 -11.24 -10.10
N ALA A 262 -29.84 -10.51 -10.03
CA ALA A 262 -30.17 -9.42 -10.95
C ALA A 262 -29.22 -8.21 -10.87
N LYS A 263 -28.41 -8.10 -9.81
CA LYS A 263 -27.40 -7.05 -9.64
C LYS A 263 -26.08 -7.33 -10.36
N LYS A 264 -25.91 -8.52 -10.96
CA LYS A 264 -24.66 -8.92 -11.62
C LYS A 264 -24.26 -7.97 -12.73
N ASP A 265 -25.11 -7.85 -13.74
CA ASP A 265 -24.78 -7.10 -14.95
C ASP A 265 -24.67 -5.59 -14.68
N PRO A 266 -25.55 -4.95 -13.87
CA PRO A 266 -25.35 -3.56 -13.47
C PRO A 266 -24.02 -3.32 -12.75
N LEU A 267 -23.62 -4.21 -11.85
CA LEU A 267 -22.36 -4.04 -11.11
C LEU A 267 -21.14 -4.26 -12.03
N LEU A 268 -21.18 -5.26 -12.91
CA LEU A 268 -20.12 -5.48 -13.90
C LEU A 268 -20.00 -4.31 -14.88
N ALA A 269 -21.12 -3.69 -15.28
CA ALA A 269 -21.09 -2.52 -16.13
C ALA A 269 -20.37 -1.32 -15.47
N LEU A 270 -20.50 -1.15 -14.15
CA LEU A 270 -19.74 -0.12 -13.41
C LEU A 270 -18.24 -0.41 -13.39
N VAL A 271 -17.84 -1.69 -13.35
CA VAL A 271 -16.42 -2.09 -13.44
C VAL A 271 -15.89 -1.95 -14.88
N ASP A 272 -16.72 -2.22 -15.89
CA ASP A 272 -16.39 -1.96 -17.29
C ASP A 272 -16.18 -0.46 -17.54
N GLU A 273 -16.98 0.39 -16.91
CA GLU A 273 -16.83 1.85 -16.99
C GLU A 273 -15.52 2.32 -16.34
N GLU A 274 -15.14 1.74 -15.19
CA GLU A 274 -13.85 2.00 -14.54
C GLU A 274 -12.70 1.62 -15.45
N ALA A 275 -12.74 0.42 -16.04
CA ALA A 275 -11.71 -0.02 -16.98
C ALA A 275 -11.56 0.95 -18.17
N LYS A 276 -12.67 1.47 -18.70
CA LYS A 276 -12.65 2.49 -19.76
C LYS A 276 -12.03 3.81 -19.30
N LEU A 277 -12.34 4.27 -18.08
CA LEU A 277 -11.73 5.48 -17.52
C LEU A 277 -10.22 5.33 -17.34
N LEU A 278 -9.76 4.17 -16.83
CA LEU A 278 -8.34 3.86 -16.69
C LEU A 278 -7.63 3.75 -18.05
N GLU A 279 -8.29 3.15 -19.05
CA GLU A 279 -7.75 3.05 -20.41
C GLU A 279 -7.65 4.43 -21.08
N ASN A 280 -8.64 5.29 -20.90
CA ASN A 280 -8.61 6.68 -21.39
C ASN A 280 -7.50 7.48 -20.72
N ALA A 281 -7.26 7.31 -19.42
CA ALA A 281 -6.16 7.93 -18.70
C ALA A 281 -4.79 7.48 -19.25
N LYS A 282 -4.64 6.19 -19.60
CA LYS A 282 -3.45 5.66 -20.28
C LYS A 282 -3.22 6.31 -21.66
N ARG A 283 -4.30 6.57 -22.43
CA ARG A 283 -4.19 7.25 -23.73
C ARG A 283 -3.75 8.70 -23.59
N GLN A 284 -4.15 9.38 -22.51
CA GLN A 284 -3.75 10.76 -22.22
C GLN A 284 -2.31 10.85 -21.69
N ASN A 285 -1.81 9.80 -21.03
CA ASN A 285 -0.45 9.71 -20.51
C ASN A 285 0.30 8.47 -21.07
N PRO A 286 0.59 8.45 -22.39
CA PRO A 286 1.26 7.31 -23.01
C PRO A 286 2.66 7.11 -22.42
N GLY A 287 2.92 5.89 -21.95
CA GLY A 287 4.16 5.53 -21.21
C GLY A 287 3.93 5.31 -19.71
N GLN A 288 2.80 5.76 -19.17
CA GLN A 288 2.39 5.44 -17.80
C GLN A 288 1.37 4.31 -17.84
N GLU A 289 1.72 3.15 -17.29
CA GLU A 289 0.79 2.04 -17.08
C GLU A 289 -0.14 2.35 -15.90
N VAL A 290 -1.03 3.34 -16.08
CA VAL A 290 -1.86 3.92 -15.00
C VAL A 290 -2.58 2.85 -14.19
N ALA A 291 -3.24 1.89 -14.84
CA ALA A 291 -3.93 0.78 -14.17
C ALA A 291 -2.98 -0.11 -13.35
N LEU A 292 -1.78 -0.42 -13.88
CA LEU A 292 -0.79 -1.22 -13.17
C LEU A 292 -0.20 -0.46 -11.98
N ARG A 293 0.16 0.81 -12.18
CA ARG A 293 0.68 1.67 -11.12
C ARG A 293 -0.34 1.85 -10.01
N LEU A 294 -1.62 2.04 -10.36
CA LEU A 294 -2.71 2.11 -9.40
C LEU A 294 -2.88 0.79 -8.63
N ALA A 295 -2.84 -0.36 -9.31
CA ALA A 295 -2.90 -1.67 -8.65
C ALA A 295 -1.75 -1.90 -7.66
N LYS A 296 -0.52 -1.52 -8.03
CA LYS A 296 0.67 -1.60 -7.15
C LYS A 296 0.53 -0.69 -5.93
N ASN A 297 0.10 0.55 -6.14
CA ASN A 297 -0.14 1.53 -5.08
C ASN A 297 -1.26 1.08 -4.12
N LEU A 298 -2.34 0.52 -4.68
CA LEU A 298 -3.42 -0.08 -3.90
C LEU A 298 -2.93 -1.26 -3.07
N ALA A 299 -2.17 -2.17 -3.67
CA ALA A 299 -1.60 -3.30 -2.94
C ALA A 299 -0.70 -2.84 -1.78
N ALA A 300 0.14 -1.82 -2.00
CA ALA A 300 0.97 -1.23 -0.96
C ALA A 300 0.14 -0.57 0.14
N ALA A 301 -0.91 0.16 -0.22
CA ALA A 301 -1.82 0.79 0.74
C ALA A 301 -2.61 -0.26 1.57
N VAL A 302 -3.11 -1.31 0.92
CA VAL A 302 -3.78 -2.44 1.58
C VAL A 302 -2.85 -3.13 2.57
N GLU A 303 -1.62 -3.43 2.16
CA GLU A 303 -0.61 -4.05 3.04
C GLU A 303 -0.17 -3.10 4.18
N GLY A 304 -0.10 -1.79 3.93
CA GLY A 304 0.17 -0.80 4.98
C GLY A 304 -0.85 -0.84 6.13
N ASN A 305 -2.07 -1.32 5.87
CA ASN A 305 -3.12 -1.48 6.88
C ASN A 305 -3.00 -2.78 7.69
N THR A 306 -2.08 -3.70 7.37
CA THR A 306 -1.76 -4.86 8.23
C THR A 306 -0.71 -4.54 9.28
N ARG A 307 0.14 -3.54 9.01
CA ARG A 307 1.30 -3.19 9.86
C ARG A 307 0.97 -2.14 10.92
N LYS A 308 -0.04 -2.36 11.76
CA LYS A 308 -0.25 -1.60 13.01
C LYS A 308 -1.04 -2.42 14.04
N ILE A 309 -0.31 -3.17 14.88
CA ILE A 309 -0.50 -3.28 16.34
C ILE A 309 0.90 -3.41 16.93
#